data_AF-A0A662TFA3-F1
#
_entry.id   AF-A0A662TFA3-F1
#
_cell.length_a   1.000
_cell.length_b   1.000
_cell.length_c   1.000
_cell.angle_alpha   90.00
_cell.angle_beta   90.00
_cell.angle_gamma   90.00
#
_symmetry.space_group_name_H-M   'P 1'
#
loop_
_entity.id
_entity.type
_entity.pdbx_description
1 polymer ?
#
loop_
_entity_poly.entity_id
_entity_poly.type
_entity_poly.pdbx_seq_one_letter_code
_entity_poly.pdbx_strand_id
1 'polypeptide(L)'
;MVSIPEICRVEGHIDLLINMENGKVKDVKAKCLEGNQILEKILIGRSFQEVPEISSRICGVCSIIHKLTSIQAIEDAFKVELNEEIEALRKLVAYTGHLYSHIFHIFAMIYPDYTGNSLDSIFVESIRKH
;
A
#
# COMPACT_ATOMS: atom_id res chain seq x y z
N MET A 1 10.21 -15.85 -24.22
CA MET A 1 10.11 -14.79 -23.20
C MET A 1 8.71 -14.22 -23.27
N VAL A 2 7.98 -14.23 -22.16
CA VAL A 2 6.63 -13.70 -22.03
C VAL A 2 6.72 -12.42 -21.20
N SER A 3 6.10 -11.34 -21.69
CA SER A 3 6.03 -10.06 -20.97
C SER A 3 4.59 -9.82 -20.57
N ILE A 4 4.37 -9.55 -19.28
CA ILE A 4 3.09 -9.10 -18.74
C ILE A 4 3.30 -7.65 -18.32
N PRO A 5 3.00 -6.68 -19.19
CA PRO A 5 3.10 -5.28 -18.83
C PRO A 5 1.99 -4.94 -17.84
N GLU A 6 2.31 -4.08 -16.87
CA GLU A 6 1.38 -3.48 -15.91
C GLU A 6 0.38 -4.48 -15.30
N ILE A 7 0.86 -5.25 -14.31
CA ILE A 7 0.00 -6.19 -13.58
C ILE A 7 -1.16 -5.41 -12.97
N CYS A 8 -2.40 -5.83 -13.26
CA CYS A 8 -3.59 -5.24 -12.69
C CYS A 8 -3.84 -5.69 -11.25
N ARG A 9 -4.62 -4.91 -10.48
CA ARG A 9 -5.07 -5.21 -9.10
C ARG A 9 -3.93 -5.41 -8.10
N VAL A 10 -2.83 -4.71 -8.32
CA VAL A 10 -1.81 -4.45 -7.32
C VAL A 10 -1.73 -2.94 -7.11
N GLU A 11 -1.21 -2.53 -5.97
CA GLU A 11 -0.82 -1.13 -5.80
C GLU A 11 0.53 -0.91 -6.47
N GLY A 12 0.61 0.19 -7.20
CA GLY A 12 1.76 0.59 -8.00
C GLY A 12 1.93 -0.10 -9.35
N HIS A 13 2.96 0.32 -10.07
CA HIS A 13 3.21 -0.09 -11.45
C HIS A 13 4.33 -1.13 -11.54
N ILE A 14 3.97 -2.36 -11.91
CA ILE A 14 4.91 -3.49 -11.97
C ILE A 14 4.74 -4.23 -13.30
N ASP A 15 5.85 -4.51 -13.99
CA ASP A 15 5.90 -5.43 -15.12
C ASP A 15 6.47 -6.79 -14.70
N LEU A 16 5.97 -7.89 -15.27
CA LEU A 16 6.60 -9.21 -15.18
C LEU A 16 7.23 -9.62 -16.50
N LEU A 17 8.49 -10.04 -16.43
CA LEU A 17 9.21 -10.65 -17.52
C LEU A 17 9.50 -12.11 -17.17
N ILE A 18 8.85 -13.04 -17.86
CA ILE A 18 8.91 -14.47 -17.61
C ILE A 18 9.73 -15.14 -18.72
N ASN A 19 10.84 -15.75 -18.35
CA ASN A 19 11.65 -16.56 -19.25
C ASN A 19 11.20 -18.02 -19.19
N MET A 20 10.85 -18.58 -20.35
CA MET A 20 10.34 -19.94 -20.49
C MET A 20 11.32 -20.76 -21.32
N GLU A 21 11.65 -21.97 -20.85
CA GLU A 21 12.49 -22.94 -21.54
C GLU A 21 11.88 -24.34 -21.41
N ASN A 22 11.69 -25.06 -22.53
CA ASN A 22 11.10 -26.40 -22.55
C ASN A 22 9.74 -26.51 -21.81
N GLY A 23 8.89 -25.49 -21.95
CA GLY A 23 7.58 -25.44 -21.28
C GLY A 23 7.64 -25.18 -19.77
N LYS A 24 8.82 -24.92 -19.20
CA LYS A 24 9.01 -24.58 -17.78
C LYS A 24 9.46 -23.14 -17.62
N VAL A 25 9.04 -22.52 -16.52
CA VAL A 25 9.56 -21.21 -16.10
C VAL A 25 11.01 -21.39 -15.67
N LYS A 26 11.92 -20.67 -16.33
CA LYS A 26 13.35 -20.65 -15.99
C LYS A 26 13.70 -19.49 -15.07
N ASP A 27 13.13 -18.32 -15.33
CA ASP A 27 13.41 -17.07 -14.61
C ASP A 27 12.18 -16.16 -14.67
N VAL A 28 11.99 -15.34 -13.63
CA VAL A 28 10.96 -14.32 -13.55
C VAL A 28 11.57 -13.06 -12.99
N LYS A 29 11.40 -11.94 -13.68
CA LYS A 29 11.80 -10.62 -13.19
C LYS A 29 10.57 -9.76 -13.01
N ALA A 30 10.43 -9.19 -11.83
CA ALA A 30 9.49 -8.11 -11.57
C ALA A 30 10.23 -6.77 -11.71
N LYS A 31 9.71 -5.88 -12.54
CA LYS A 31 10.25 -4.54 -12.73
C LYS A 31 9.24 -3.54 -12.18
N CYS A 32 9.60 -2.90 -11.08
CA CYS A 32 8.86 -1.73 -10.60
C CYS A 32 9.12 -0.57 -11.58
N LEU A 33 8.05 -0.04 -12.15
CA LEU A 33 8.07 1.12 -13.05
C LEU A 33 7.90 2.43 -12.30
N GLU A 34 7.44 2.37 -11.06
CA GLU A 34 7.41 3.54 -10.18
C GLU A 34 8.84 4.04 -10.00
N GLY A 35 9.09 5.28 -10.42
CA GLY A 35 10.38 5.90 -10.18
C GLY A 35 10.66 6.02 -8.69
N ASN A 36 11.94 6.19 -8.32
CA ASN A 36 12.33 6.47 -6.95
C ASN A 36 11.53 7.68 -6.46
N GLN A 37 10.54 7.46 -5.59
CA GLN A 37 9.75 8.54 -5.04
C GLN A 37 10.73 9.45 -4.30
N ILE A 38 10.91 10.68 -4.78
CA ILE A 38 11.96 11.63 -4.31
C ILE A 38 11.63 12.17 -2.90
N LEU A 39 10.76 11.47 -2.16
CA LEU A 39 10.22 11.85 -0.86
C LEU A 39 11.35 12.21 0.11
N GLU A 40 12.38 11.37 0.22
CA GLU A 40 13.53 11.59 1.11
C GLU A 40 14.22 12.94 0.84
N LYS A 41 14.42 13.31 -0.43
CA LYS A 41 15.02 14.59 -0.80
C LYS A 41 14.04 15.75 -0.62
N ILE A 42 12.75 15.53 -0.86
CA ILE A 42 11.70 16.56 -0.68
C ILE A 42 11.60 16.98 0.80
N LEU A 43 11.87 16.06 1.73
CA LEU A 43 11.85 16.35 3.16
C LEU A 43 13.03 17.20 3.64
N ILE A 44 14.12 17.30 2.86
CA ILE A 44 15.28 18.12 3.23
C ILE A 44 14.87 19.60 3.28
N GLY A 45 15.11 20.24 4.42
CA GLY A 45 14.78 21.65 4.63
C GLY A 45 13.29 21.94 4.91
N ARG A 46 12.45 20.90 5.03
CA ARG A 46 11.03 21.05 5.41
C ARG A 46 10.86 21.18 6.91
N SER A 47 9.76 21.82 7.30
CA SER A 47 9.37 21.87 8.70
C SER A 47 8.91 20.49 9.14
N PHE A 48 9.28 20.06 10.35
CA PHE A 48 8.89 18.74 10.86
C PHE A 48 7.36 18.54 10.88
N GLN A 49 6.59 19.62 11.05
CA GLN A 49 5.12 19.62 11.05
C GLN A 49 4.52 19.24 9.67
N GLU A 50 5.24 19.48 8.58
CA GLU A 50 4.79 19.13 7.23
C GLU A 50 5.06 17.65 6.91
N VAL A 51 6.02 17.02 7.58
CA VAL A 51 6.52 15.67 7.28
C VAL A 51 5.40 14.62 7.31
N PRO A 52 4.48 14.58 8.30
CA PRO A 52 3.43 13.57 8.32
C PRO A 52 2.44 13.67 7.18
N GLU A 53 2.21 14.88 6.69
CA GLU A 53 1.32 15.10 5.57
C GLU A 53 2.00 14.71 4.25
N ILE A 54 3.26 15.10 4.06
CA ILE A 54 4.06 14.73 2.89
C ILE A 54 4.26 13.22 2.82
N SER A 55 4.67 12.58 3.93
CA SER A 55 4.96 11.14 3.95
C SER A 55 3.72 10.29 3.67
N SER A 56 2.54 10.75 4.08
CA SER A 56 1.28 10.04 3.82
C SER A 56 0.91 9.97 2.34
N ARG A 57 1.64 10.66 1.45
CA ARG A 57 1.35 10.71 0.00
C ARG A 57 2.18 9.71 -0.81
N ILE A 58 3.06 8.95 -0.14
CA ILE A 58 3.88 7.90 -0.73
C ILE A 58 3.02 6.72 -1.25
N CYS A 59 1.92 6.42 -0.56
CA CYS A 59 1.01 5.33 -0.91
C CYS A 59 -0.42 5.68 -0.43
N GLY A 60 -1.40 5.50 -1.31
CA GLY A 60 -2.81 5.77 -1.00
C GLY A 60 -3.42 4.78 -0.01
N VAL A 61 -2.97 3.52 -0.03
CA VAL A 61 -3.55 2.44 0.77
C VAL A 61 -3.06 2.46 2.22
N CYS A 62 -1.76 2.72 2.44
CA CYS A 62 -1.15 2.73 3.79
C CYS A 62 -0.79 4.13 4.30
N SER A 63 -1.45 5.17 3.77
CA SER A 63 -1.25 6.58 4.14
C SER A 63 -1.28 6.84 5.66
N ILE A 64 -2.18 6.17 6.40
CA ILE A 64 -2.28 6.25 7.87
C ILE A 64 -0.97 5.78 8.53
N ILE A 65 -0.41 4.67 8.06
CA ILE A 65 0.81 4.09 8.64
C ILE A 65 2.00 5.03 8.38
N HIS A 66 2.14 5.57 7.18
CA HIS A 66 3.18 6.56 6.89
C HIS A 66 3.09 7.84 7.73
N LYS A 67 1.85 8.27 8.04
CA LYS A 67 1.60 9.41 8.93
C LYS A 67 1.98 9.08 10.38
N LEU A 68 1.58 7.92 10.89
CA LEU A 68 1.92 7.51 12.26
C LEU A 68 3.42 7.25 12.44
N THR A 69 4.08 6.63 11.46
CA THR A 69 5.52 6.35 11.52
C THR A 69 6.34 7.64 11.48
N SER A 70 5.94 8.62 10.67
CA SER A 70 6.62 9.93 10.67
C SER A 70 6.42 10.70 11.97
N ILE A 71 5.21 10.67 12.56
CA ILE A 71 4.97 11.25 13.88
C ILE A 71 5.88 10.60 14.93
N GLN A 72 5.98 9.27 14.95
CA GLN A 72 6.86 8.54 15.88
C GLN A 72 8.34 8.93 15.69
N ALA A 73 8.80 9.08 14.44
CA ALA A 73 10.16 9.52 14.17
C ALA A 73 10.43 10.95 14.67
N ILE A 74 9.44 11.84 14.55
CA ILE A 74 9.52 13.21 15.09
C ILE A 74 9.55 13.16 16.62
N GLU A 75 8.65 12.41 17.25
CA GLU A 75 8.60 12.25 18.71
C GLU A 75 9.91 11.72 19.27
N ASP A 76 10.51 10.72 18.63
CA ASP A 76 11.82 10.18 18.99
C ASP A 76 12.92 11.24 18.88
N ALA A 77 12.96 12.00 17.77
CA ALA A 77 13.92 13.08 17.58
C ALA A 77 13.81 14.19 18.64
N PHE A 78 12.58 14.49 19.11
CA PHE A 78 12.32 15.48 20.16
C PHE A 78 12.29 14.89 21.58
N LYS A 79 12.48 13.57 21.72
CA LYS A 79 12.38 12.83 23.00
C LYS A 79 11.05 13.06 23.72
N VAL A 80 9.96 13.03 22.96
CA VAL A 80 8.60 13.14 23.48
C VAL A 80 8.15 11.79 24.01
N GLU A 81 7.79 11.74 25.29
CA GLU A 81 7.13 10.59 25.90
C GLU A 81 5.61 10.76 25.88
N LEU A 82 4.90 9.68 25.58
CA LEU A 82 3.44 9.67 25.53
C LEU A 82 2.89 8.99 26.76
N ASN A 83 1.72 9.47 27.18
CA ASN A 83 0.94 8.75 28.17
C ASN A 83 0.26 7.52 27.53
N GLU A 84 -0.19 6.61 28.40
CA GLU A 84 -0.83 5.35 27.98
C GLU A 84 -2.09 5.59 27.12
N GLU A 85 -2.84 6.67 27.41
CA GLU A 85 -4.07 7.03 26.68
C GLU A 85 -3.79 7.37 25.22
N ILE A 86 -2.77 8.20 24.96
CA ILE A 86 -2.37 8.58 23.60
C ILE A 86 -1.77 7.38 22.86
N GLU A 87 -0.99 6.54 23.54
CA GLU A 87 -0.45 5.33 22.94
C GLU A 87 -1.55 4.33 22.56
N ALA A 88 -2.57 4.17 23.41
CA ALA A 88 -3.75 3.36 23.10
C ALA A 88 -4.51 3.91 21.89
N LEU A 89 -4.72 5.23 21.82
CA LEU A 89 -5.35 5.88 20.67
C LEU A 89 -4.54 5.66 19.38
N ARG A 90 -3.21 5.78 19.45
CA ARG A 90 -2.31 5.51 18.32
C ARG A 90 -2.46 4.07 17.83
N LYS A 91 -2.45 3.10 18.74
CA LYS A 91 -2.63 1.68 18.41
C LYS A 91 -3.96 1.45 17.73
N LEU A 92 -5.03 2.05 18.23
CA LEU A 92 -6.36 1.98 17.60
C LEU A 92 -6.34 2.49 16.16
N VAL A 93 -5.75 3.66 15.91
CA VAL A 93 -5.62 4.24 14.56
C VAL A 93 -4.79 3.32 13.64
N ALA A 94 -3.68 2.77 14.14
CA ALA A 94 -2.87 1.82 13.38
C ALA A 94 -3.65 0.55 13.01
N TYR A 95 -4.39 -0.03 13.96
CA TYR A 95 -5.23 -1.20 13.72
C TYR A 95 -6.32 -0.93 12.70
N THR A 96 -6.96 0.25 12.73
CA THR A 96 -7.92 0.64 11.69
C THR A 96 -7.25 0.72 10.32
N GLY A 97 -6.05 1.29 10.22
CA GLY A 97 -5.28 1.32 8.96
C GLY A 97 -4.97 -0.09 8.42
N HIS A 98 -4.56 -1.00 9.29
CA HIS A 98 -4.33 -2.40 8.92
C HIS A 98 -5.62 -3.09 8.47
N LEU A 99 -6.71 -2.95 9.22
CA LEU A 99 -8.00 -3.55 8.89
C LEU A 99 -8.49 -3.06 7.52
N TYR A 100 -8.43 -1.74 7.28
CA TYR A 100 -8.77 -1.14 5.99
C TYR A 100 -7.95 -1.76 4.84
N SER A 101 -6.62 -1.82 4.99
CA SER A 101 -5.74 -2.39 3.97
C SER A 101 -6.06 -3.86 3.68
N HIS A 102 -6.34 -4.67 4.71
CA HIS A 102 -6.68 -6.10 4.53
C HIS A 102 -8.02 -6.29 3.84
N ILE A 103 -9.05 -5.54 4.25
CA ILE A 103 -10.37 -5.59 3.61
C ILE A 103 -10.25 -5.17 2.15
N PHE A 104 -9.56 -4.07 1.88
CA PHE A 104 -9.35 -3.59 0.51
C PHE A 104 -8.63 -4.63 -0.35
N HIS A 105 -7.51 -5.18 0.13
CA HIS A 105 -6.76 -6.21 -0.60
C HIS A 105 -7.59 -7.48 -0.86
N ILE A 106 -8.32 -7.97 0.13
CA ILE A 106 -9.14 -9.18 -0.03
C ILE A 106 -10.26 -8.94 -1.04
N PHE A 107 -11.08 -7.89 -0.84
CA PHE A 107 -12.32 -7.74 -1.60
C PHE A 107 -12.15 -7.00 -2.92
N ALA A 108 -11.24 -6.03 -3.01
CA ALA A 108 -11.03 -5.26 -4.24
C ALA A 108 -9.95 -5.85 -5.14
N MET A 109 -8.93 -6.53 -4.59
CA MET A 109 -7.80 -7.05 -5.38
C MET A 109 -7.93 -8.56 -5.64
N ILE A 110 -8.09 -9.38 -4.61
CA ILE A 110 -8.03 -10.85 -4.74
C ILE A 110 -9.36 -11.49 -5.14
N TYR A 111 -10.46 -11.08 -4.52
CA TYR A 111 -11.75 -11.78 -4.64
C TYR A 111 -12.25 -12.02 -6.09
N PRO A 112 -12.05 -11.09 -7.05
CA PRO A 112 -12.41 -11.33 -8.45
C PRO A 112 -11.62 -12.49 -9.08
N ASP A 113 -10.33 -12.63 -8.76
CA ASP A 113 -9.53 -13.76 -9.22
C ASP A 113 -9.97 -15.07 -8.59
N TYR A 114 -10.31 -15.03 -7.30
CA TYR A 114 -10.76 -16.21 -6.57
C TYR A 114 -12.09 -16.77 -7.12
N THR A 115 -13.00 -15.90 -7.53
CA THR A 115 -14.34 -16.29 -8.04
C THR A 115 -14.39 -16.49 -9.54
N GLY A 116 -13.37 -16.02 -10.28
CA GLY A 116 -13.36 -16.00 -11.75
C GLY A 116 -14.33 -14.97 -12.35
N ASN A 117 -14.92 -14.11 -11.50
CA ASN A 117 -15.91 -13.10 -11.87
C ASN A 117 -15.25 -11.72 -11.97
N SER A 118 -15.77 -10.85 -12.84
CA SER A 118 -15.30 -9.45 -12.90
C SER A 118 -15.80 -8.66 -11.68
N LEU A 119 -15.05 -7.62 -11.27
CA LEU A 119 -15.44 -6.74 -10.15
C LEU A 119 -16.87 -6.20 -10.30
N ASP A 120 -17.27 -5.83 -11.52
CA ASP A 120 -18.61 -5.32 -11.81
C ASP A 120 -19.70 -6.35 -11.49
N SER A 121 -19.47 -7.62 -11.81
CA SER A 121 -20.43 -8.69 -11.52
C SER A 121 -20.59 -8.95 -10.02
N ILE A 122 -19.51 -8.84 -9.25
CA ILE A 122 -19.50 -9.03 -7.79
C ILE A 122 -20.24 -7.90 -7.07
N PHE A 123 -19.93 -6.64 -7.40
CA PHE A 123 -20.60 -5.49 -6.77
C PHE A 123 -22.10 -5.47 -7.09
N VAL A 124 -22.47 -5.77 -8.34
CA VAL A 124 -23.88 -5.84 -8.76
C VAL A 124 -24.62 -6.99 -8.07
N GLU A 125 -24.01 -8.17 -7.91
CA GLU A 125 -24.62 -9.28 -7.16
C GLU A 125 -24.74 -9.00 -5.66
N SER A 126 -23.75 -8.34 -5.06
CA SER A 126 -23.79 -7.97 -3.64
C SER A 126 -24.87 -6.92 -3.35
N ILE A 127 -25.05 -5.93 -4.24
CA ILE A 127 -26.09 -4.90 -4.10
C ILE A 127 -27.47 -5.47 -4.41
N ARG A 128 -27.63 -6.39 -5.36
CA ARG A 128 -28.93 -7.01 -5.70
C ARG A 128 -29.51 -7.90 -4.61
N LYS A 129 -28.70 -8.34 -3.64
CA LYS A 129 -29.15 -9.21 -2.53
C LYS A 129 -29.70 -8.42 -1.33
N HIS A 130 -29.65 -7.09 -1.36
CA HIS A 130 -30.21 -6.19 -0.34
C HIS A 130 -31.11 -5.14 -0.99
#